data_AF-F9T8W4-F1
#
_entry.id   AF-F9T8W4-F1
#
_cell.length_a   1.000
_cell.length_b   1.000
_cell.length_c   1.000
_cell.angle_alpha   90.00
_cell.angle_beta   90.00
_cell.angle_gamma   90.00
#
_symmetry.space_group_name_H-M   'P 1'
#
loop_
_entity.id
_entity.type
_entity.pdbx_description
1 polymer ?
#
loop_
_entity_poly.entity_id
_entity_poly.type
_entity_poly.pdbx_seq_one_letter_code
_entity_poly.pdbx_strand_id
1 'polypeptide(L)'
;MNLGFKSRIYIGVGTLVAVSLIVLGTLNILAMRDKMIGGLVSKTSDKLSFHVSELEQMMQFKTNAIAQGAKSFNSRLSDTENQHLVTLLAESSSISNVIMTYDDGRTYMSLDGTKFDFRTRDWYRAAKNASGVSLTDIYQDQVTKQKVVSVTMPVVESGQFIGVLLGDVQLGDVVTAVSNMRFAGGAATLTDRNAVFFASDDPNDIGRTPSQISPNFQEMEQMFFAEQSGHLTFPYLGIQFDGYFERVNLASGMYWTLMVFVDQESALTDVYSAMYESFVTGGLLLLISCGAIFLILRYAYRPLLKLKSAVLDLSHGNGDLTQRLDVNGDDDLAQISAGFNKFVENLQQMMLHISHASENISVSVEQLGSTARSNESKLISHSKETEQVVTAITEMSESARNVAENVNQSNRITDEASKEAISSLKIVNNAVDTVSALVSEVDEMSNSIMRMNQDANKISNVLNVIGEISEQTNLLALNAAIEAARAGEQGRGFAVVADEVRALAARTQNSTMEISDMLSQLLSGTESVVTAMDATKNQCQETADKTSDVSQSLSMMSDSVKEIDDVSTQIAAATEEQSTVAEELSRNMLSIRDIVESLVDSGQETVQAAERLNDTNDDLKRQVANFKLS
;
A
#
# COMPACT_ATOMS: atom_id res chain seq x y z
N MET A 1 3.07 -27.08 -29.24
CA MET A 1 4.21 -26.37 -28.61
C MET A 1 3.73 -25.00 -28.13
N ASN A 2 3.74 -24.75 -26.82
CA ASN A 2 3.48 -23.41 -26.30
C ASN A 2 4.73 -22.54 -26.56
N LEU A 3 4.72 -21.85 -27.69
CA LEU A 3 5.73 -20.83 -28.00
C LEU A 3 5.69 -19.75 -26.93
N GLY A 4 6.84 -19.43 -26.34
CA GLY A 4 6.97 -18.33 -25.37
C GLY A 4 6.66 -16.98 -26.01
N PHE A 5 6.30 -15.97 -25.20
CA PHE A 5 5.92 -14.63 -25.67
C PHE A 5 6.95 -14.03 -26.64
N LYS A 6 8.24 -14.14 -26.31
CA LYS A 6 9.36 -13.79 -27.19
C LYS A 6 9.24 -14.44 -28.58
N SER A 7 9.10 -15.76 -28.63
CA SER A 7 9.02 -16.51 -29.89
C SER A 7 7.78 -16.15 -30.72
N ARG A 8 6.66 -15.83 -30.07
CA ARG A 8 5.44 -15.38 -30.77
C ARG A 8 5.64 -14.04 -31.47
N ILE A 9 6.33 -13.09 -30.85
CA ILE A 9 6.62 -11.80 -31.47
C ILE A 9 7.59 -11.96 -32.64
N TYR A 10 8.67 -12.74 -32.46
CA TYR A 10 9.62 -13.01 -33.55
C TYR A 10 8.95 -13.64 -34.77
N ILE A 11 8.12 -14.66 -34.55
CA ILE A 11 7.41 -15.32 -35.63
C ILE A 11 6.42 -14.35 -36.27
N GLY A 12 5.57 -13.68 -35.48
CA GLY A 12 4.53 -12.80 -36.00
C GLY A 12 5.07 -11.66 -36.87
N VAL A 13 6.04 -10.90 -36.35
CA VAL A 13 6.65 -9.76 -37.08
C VAL A 13 7.44 -10.27 -38.29
N GLY A 14 8.18 -11.38 -38.15
CA GLY A 14 8.92 -12.00 -39.25
C GLY A 14 8.02 -12.46 -40.39
N THR A 15 6.90 -13.15 -40.09
CA THR A 15 5.94 -13.56 -41.13
C THR A 15 5.29 -12.38 -41.82
N LEU A 16 4.92 -11.33 -41.08
CA LEU A 16 4.23 -10.18 -41.67
C LEU A 16 5.12 -9.43 -42.68
N VAL A 17 6.40 -9.23 -42.34
CA VAL A 17 7.37 -8.61 -43.24
C VAL A 17 7.65 -9.51 -44.45
N ALA A 18 7.83 -10.81 -44.24
CA ALA A 18 8.05 -11.75 -45.34
C ALA A 18 6.88 -11.76 -46.33
N VAL A 19 5.64 -11.80 -45.84
CA VAL A 19 4.43 -11.76 -46.68
C VAL A 19 4.37 -10.44 -47.46
N SER A 20 4.62 -9.31 -46.82
CA SER A 20 4.56 -8.00 -47.51
C SER A 20 5.57 -7.89 -48.66
N LEU A 21 6.79 -8.39 -48.48
CA LEU A 21 7.85 -8.32 -49.49
C LEU A 21 7.59 -9.27 -50.66
N ILE A 22 7.04 -10.45 -50.39
CA ILE A 22 6.65 -11.40 -51.43
C ILE A 22 5.51 -10.83 -52.29
N VAL A 23 4.49 -10.23 -51.65
CA VAL A 23 3.37 -9.58 -52.37
C VAL A 23 3.88 -8.40 -53.21
N LEU A 24 4.75 -7.54 -52.67
CA LEU A 24 5.29 -6.42 -53.44
C LEU A 24 6.14 -6.87 -54.64
N GLY A 25 7.00 -7.88 -54.43
CA GLY A 25 7.87 -8.41 -55.49
C GLY A 25 7.08 -9.04 -56.63
N THR A 26 6.04 -9.81 -56.31
CA THR A 26 5.17 -10.43 -57.32
C THR A 26 4.38 -9.39 -58.12
N LEU A 27 3.84 -8.35 -57.47
CA LEU A 27 3.16 -7.25 -58.15
C LEU A 27 4.09 -6.47 -59.09
N ASN A 28 5.32 -6.21 -58.67
CA ASN A 28 6.29 -5.47 -59.49
C ASN A 28 6.69 -6.24 -60.76
N ILE A 29 6.90 -7.55 -60.64
CA ILE A 29 7.24 -8.42 -61.79
C ILE A 29 6.11 -8.44 -62.83
N LEU A 30 4.86 -8.56 -62.38
CA LEU A 30 3.70 -8.55 -63.29
C LEU A 30 3.58 -7.21 -64.03
N ALA A 31 3.73 -6.08 -63.32
CA ALA A 31 3.66 -4.76 -63.92
C ALA A 31 4.77 -4.48 -64.94
N MET A 32 5.96 -5.03 -64.74
CA MET A 32 7.10 -4.84 -65.64
C MET A 32 6.94 -5.63 -66.95
N ARG A 33 6.43 -6.87 -66.87
CA ARG A 33 6.15 -7.72 -68.03
C ARG A 33 5.15 -7.07 -68.98
N ASP A 34 4.03 -6.57 -68.45
CA ASP A 34 2.97 -5.98 -69.26
C ASP A 34 3.44 -4.69 -69.97
N LYS A 35 4.26 -3.88 -69.31
CA LYS A 35 4.84 -2.66 -69.92
C LYS A 35 5.82 -2.95 -71.06
N MET A 36 6.65 -3.98 -70.92
CA MET A 36 7.67 -4.29 -71.94
C MET A 36 7.07 -4.90 -73.21
N ILE A 37 6.10 -5.82 -73.09
CA ILE A 37 5.44 -6.43 -74.25
C ILE A 37 4.67 -5.38 -75.06
N GLY A 38 3.88 -4.52 -74.39
CA GLY A 38 3.15 -3.44 -75.07
C GLY A 38 4.08 -2.42 -75.76
N GLY A 39 5.24 -2.14 -75.17
CA GLY A 39 6.23 -1.23 -75.75
C GLY A 39 6.91 -1.75 -77.02
N LEU A 40 7.06 -3.07 -77.16
CA LEU A 40 7.67 -3.69 -78.34
C LEU A 40 6.73 -3.62 -79.56
N VAL A 41 5.44 -3.92 -79.37
CA VAL A 41 4.42 -3.88 -80.44
C VAL A 41 4.30 -2.48 -81.05
N SER A 42 4.16 -1.46 -80.19
CA SER A 42 4.05 -0.05 -80.66
C SER A 42 5.28 0.38 -81.45
N LYS A 43 6.49 0.09 -80.95
CA LYS A 43 7.73 0.50 -81.62
C LYS A 43 7.91 -0.14 -83.01
N THR A 44 7.52 -1.41 -83.16
CA THR A 44 7.64 -2.11 -84.45
C THR A 44 6.63 -1.57 -85.45
N SER A 45 5.38 -1.35 -85.04
CA SER A 45 4.34 -0.76 -85.89
C SER A 45 4.69 0.67 -86.32
N ASP A 46 5.15 1.53 -85.39
CA ASP A 46 5.52 2.91 -85.70
C ASP A 46 6.68 2.98 -86.71
N LYS A 47 7.65 2.07 -86.58
CA LYS A 47 8.79 1.98 -87.49
C LYS A 47 8.40 1.43 -88.87
N LEU A 48 7.44 0.50 -88.94
CA LEU A 48 6.88 0.03 -90.20
C LEU A 48 6.20 1.17 -90.96
N SER A 49 5.27 1.88 -90.32
CA SER A 49 4.52 2.98 -90.96
C SER A 49 5.44 4.13 -91.42
N PHE A 50 6.55 4.37 -90.71
CA PHE A 50 7.61 5.29 -91.17
C PHE A 50 8.19 4.87 -92.53
N HIS A 51 8.57 3.60 -92.68
CA HIS A 51 9.14 3.08 -93.93
C HIS A 51 8.12 2.95 -95.07
N VAL A 52 6.84 2.69 -94.76
CA VAL A 52 5.75 2.77 -95.74
C VAL A 52 5.68 4.18 -96.32
N SER A 53 5.65 5.20 -95.45
CA SER A 53 5.60 6.60 -95.86
C SER A 53 6.81 7.01 -96.72
N GLU A 54 7.99 6.46 -96.43
CA GLU A 54 9.22 6.69 -97.19
C GLU A 54 9.12 6.14 -98.63
N LEU A 55 8.60 4.92 -98.80
CA LEU A 55 8.39 4.30 -100.10
C LEU A 55 7.30 5.02 -100.91
N GLU A 56 6.19 5.41 -100.28
CA GLU A 56 5.13 6.18 -100.93
C GLU A 56 5.66 7.53 -101.45
N GLN A 57 6.40 8.28 -100.62
CA GLN A 57 6.98 9.56 -101.02
C GLN A 57 7.99 9.42 -102.16
N MET A 58 8.84 8.39 -102.13
CA MET A 58 9.79 8.11 -103.21
C MET A 58 9.07 7.89 -104.54
N MET A 59 8.02 7.08 -104.55
CA MET A 59 7.24 6.81 -105.76
C MET A 59 6.40 8.03 -106.19
N GLN A 60 5.87 8.79 -105.25
CA GLN A 60 5.14 10.02 -105.52
C GLN A 60 6.04 11.09 -106.16
N PHE A 61 7.29 11.21 -105.72
CA PHE A 61 8.27 12.11 -106.31
C PHE A 61 8.53 11.76 -107.79
N LYS A 62 8.79 10.48 -108.09
CA LYS A 62 9.05 10.00 -109.46
C LYS A 62 7.82 10.15 -110.36
N THR A 63 6.63 9.81 -109.85
CA THR A 63 5.38 9.95 -110.61
C THR A 63 5.06 11.41 -110.94
N ASN A 64 5.24 12.32 -109.99
CA ASN A 64 5.05 13.76 -110.21
C ASN A 64 6.05 14.33 -111.21
N ALA A 65 7.32 13.89 -111.18
CA ALA A 65 8.32 14.34 -112.12
C ALA A 65 7.95 14.01 -113.58
N ILE A 66 7.46 12.79 -113.84
CA ILE A 66 6.99 12.41 -115.18
C ILE A 66 5.70 13.16 -115.55
N ALA A 67 4.74 13.28 -114.62
CA ALA A 67 3.48 13.98 -114.88
C ALA A 67 3.69 15.47 -115.23
N GLN A 68 4.64 16.14 -114.56
CA GLN A 68 4.98 17.54 -114.87
C GLN A 68 5.89 17.64 -116.10
N GLY A 69 6.88 16.74 -116.22
CA GLY A 69 7.80 16.69 -117.36
C GLY A 69 7.08 16.51 -118.69
N ALA A 70 5.98 15.73 -118.70
CA ALA A 70 5.13 15.54 -119.87
C ALA A 70 4.62 16.85 -120.48
N LYS A 71 4.40 17.90 -119.67
CA LYS A 71 3.91 19.21 -120.15
C LYS A 71 4.94 20.00 -120.95
N SER A 72 6.23 19.65 -120.83
CA SER A 72 7.31 20.31 -121.55
C SER A 72 7.45 19.82 -122.99
N PHE A 73 6.81 18.69 -123.34
CA PHE A 73 6.86 18.11 -124.68
C PHE A 73 5.73 18.65 -125.57
N ASN A 74 6.05 18.96 -126.82
CA ASN A 74 5.09 19.39 -127.85
C ASN A 74 5.57 18.97 -129.25
N SER A 75 4.66 18.95 -130.23
CA SER A 75 4.93 18.43 -131.58
C SER A 75 6.04 19.18 -132.36
N ARG A 76 6.38 20.42 -131.97
CA ARG A 76 7.31 21.32 -132.69
C ARG A 76 8.76 21.25 -132.19
N LEU A 77 9.02 20.57 -131.08
CA LEU A 77 10.37 20.43 -130.55
C LEU A 77 11.28 19.71 -131.55
N SER A 78 12.48 20.23 -131.72
CA SER A 78 13.55 19.59 -132.50
C SER A 78 14.02 18.29 -131.84
N ASP A 79 14.66 17.43 -132.61
CA ASP A 79 15.23 16.17 -132.11
C ASP A 79 16.21 16.41 -130.94
N THR A 80 17.01 17.49 -131.02
CA THR A 80 17.95 17.89 -129.95
C THR A 80 17.26 18.38 -128.68
N GLU A 81 16.17 19.13 -128.81
CA GLU A 81 15.41 19.60 -127.64
C GLU A 81 14.69 18.46 -126.94
N ASN A 82 14.08 17.55 -127.71
CA ASN A 82 13.45 16.35 -127.14
C ASN A 82 14.45 15.47 -126.40
N GLN A 83 15.62 15.23 -127.00
CA GLN A 83 16.70 14.45 -126.38
C GLN A 83 17.21 15.11 -125.09
N HIS A 84 17.38 16.44 -125.09
CA HIS A 84 17.80 17.16 -123.90
C HIS A 84 16.77 17.07 -122.77
N LEU A 85 15.47 17.20 -123.08
CA LEU A 85 14.40 17.13 -122.08
C LEU A 85 14.30 15.76 -121.41
N VAL A 86 14.40 14.66 -122.17
CA VAL A 86 14.37 13.32 -121.57
C VAL A 86 15.58 13.08 -120.67
N THR A 87 16.78 13.50 -121.08
CA THR A 87 18.00 13.38 -120.25
C THR A 87 17.88 14.22 -118.97
N LEU A 88 17.43 15.48 -119.07
CA LEU A 88 17.25 16.36 -117.91
C LEU A 88 16.22 15.82 -116.93
N LEU A 89 15.10 15.26 -117.43
CA LEU A 89 14.08 14.65 -116.58
C LEU A 89 14.61 13.41 -115.86
N ALA A 90 15.38 12.55 -116.53
CA ALA A 90 15.97 11.37 -115.90
C ALA A 90 16.91 11.76 -114.75
N GLU A 91 17.83 12.69 -114.98
CA GLU A 91 18.79 13.16 -113.96
C GLU A 91 18.09 13.85 -112.78
N SER A 92 17.17 14.78 -113.05
CA SER A 92 16.52 15.59 -112.01
C SER A 92 15.51 14.82 -111.14
N SER A 93 14.93 13.75 -111.66
CA SER A 93 13.96 12.90 -110.95
C SER A 93 14.55 11.60 -110.41
N SER A 94 15.84 11.39 -110.64
CA SER A 94 16.54 10.14 -110.34
C SER A 94 15.79 8.93 -110.92
N ILE A 95 15.24 9.08 -112.13
CA ILE A 95 14.58 8.00 -112.88
C ILE A 95 15.62 7.45 -113.84
N SER A 96 15.78 6.12 -113.84
CA SER A 96 16.89 5.48 -114.55
C SER A 96 16.81 5.65 -116.06
N ASN A 97 15.59 5.68 -116.61
CA ASN A 97 15.36 5.90 -118.04
C ASN A 97 14.07 6.68 -118.24
N VAL A 98 14.13 7.78 -118.99
CA VAL A 98 12.95 8.54 -119.40
C VAL A 98 12.81 8.44 -120.91
N ILE A 99 11.65 8.02 -121.40
CA ILE A 99 11.37 7.79 -122.82
C ILE A 99 10.18 8.64 -123.24
N MET A 100 10.37 9.53 -124.22
CA MET A 100 9.28 10.20 -124.92
C MET A 100 9.06 9.54 -126.28
N THR A 101 7.87 8.97 -126.50
CA THR A 101 7.48 8.38 -127.79
C THR A 101 6.28 9.13 -128.36
N TYR A 102 6.46 9.82 -129.48
CA TYR A 102 5.40 10.50 -130.21
C TYR A 102 4.55 9.50 -131.02
N ASP A 103 3.28 9.83 -131.24
CA ASP A 103 2.35 8.97 -132.01
C ASP A 103 2.79 8.84 -133.48
N ASP A 104 3.53 9.85 -134.00
CA ASP A 104 4.16 9.83 -135.31
C ASP A 104 5.33 8.82 -135.44
N GLY A 105 5.81 8.28 -134.31
CA GLY A 105 6.88 7.28 -134.24
C GLY A 105 8.26 7.85 -133.88
N ARG A 106 8.41 9.16 -133.66
CA ARG A 106 9.64 9.74 -133.11
C ARG A 106 9.79 9.34 -131.64
N THR A 107 10.96 8.82 -131.28
CA THR A 107 11.28 8.38 -129.93
C THR A 107 12.59 8.99 -129.45
N TYR A 108 12.60 9.46 -128.21
CA TYR A 108 13.76 9.97 -127.50
C TYR A 108 13.84 9.29 -126.14
N MET A 109 15.05 8.93 -125.71
CA MET A 109 15.28 8.26 -124.43
C MET A 109 16.53 8.81 -123.78
N SER A 110 16.53 8.91 -122.44
CA SER A 110 17.68 9.43 -121.70
C SER A 110 18.89 8.50 -121.72
N LEU A 111 18.66 7.19 -121.87
CA LEU A 111 19.72 6.20 -122.03
C LEU A 111 20.09 6.01 -123.50
N ASP A 112 21.39 5.89 -123.82
CA ASP A 112 21.84 5.53 -125.17
C ASP A 112 21.40 4.11 -125.51
N GLY A 113 20.48 3.97 -126.46
CA GLY A 113 19.87 2.69 -126.82
C GLY A 113 19.44 2.62 -128.28
N THR A 114 19.24 1.40 -128.78
CA THR A 114 18.72 1.17 -130.13
C THR A 114 17.31 1.76 -130.26
N LYS A 115 17.04 2.51 -131.33
CA LYS A 115 15.71 3.10 -131.55
C LYS A 115 14.68 2.00 -131.83
N PHE A 116 13.88 1.65 -130.82
CA PHE A 116 12.73 0.75 -130.93
C PHE A 116 11.43 1.53 -131.19
N ASP A 117 10.47 0.92 -131.90
CA ASP A 117 9.10 1.46 -131.98
C ASP A 117 8.31 1.04 -130.74
N PHE A 118 8.26 1.94 -129.75
CA PHE A 118 7.58 1.69 -128.48
C PHE A 118 6.04 1.75 -128.58
N ARG A 119 5.46 2.17 -129.72
CA ARG A 119 4.00 2.23 -129.88
C ARG A 119 3.33 0.85 -129.87
N THR A 120 4.12 -0.20 -130.09
CA THR A 120 3.65 -1.60 -130.01
C THR A 120 3.58 -2.13 -128.58
N ARG A 121 4.14 -1.41 -127.59
CA ARG A 121 4.23 -1.86 -126.21
C ARG A 121 2.91 -1.70 -125.48
N ASP A 122 2.61 -2.65 -124.59
CA ASP A 122 1.39 -2.65 -123.79
C ASP A 122 1.26 -1.38 -122.94
N TRP A 123 2.36 -0.91 -122.34
CA TRP A 123 2.37 0.32 -121.56
C TRP A 123 2.03 1.56 -122.41
N TYR A 124 2.46 1.60 -123.67
CA TYR A 124 2.18 2.74 -124.55
C TYR A 124 0.71 2.78 -124.93
N ARG A 125 0.15 1.61 -125.29
CA ARG A 125 -1.28 1.45 -125.61
C ARG A 125 -2.17 1.72 -124.41
N ALA A 126 -1.75 1.30 -123.22
CA ALA A 126 -2.45 1.58 -121.97
C ALA A 126 -2.42 3.09 -121.66
N ALA A 127 -1.25 3.72 -121.75
CA ALA A 127 -1.09 5.15 -121.48
C ALA A 127 -1.82 6.04 -122.50
N LYS A 128 -1.91 5.64 -123.77
CA LYS A 128 -2.68 6.37 -124.81
C LYS A 128 -4.16 6.52 -124.47
N ASN A 129 -4.73 5.54 -123.77
CA ASN A 129 -6.12 5.57 -123.33
C ASN A 129 -6.29 6.07 -121.87
N ALA A 130 -5.19 6.41 -121.19
CA ALA A 130 -5.22 6.91 -119.84
C ALA A 130 -5.57 8.40 -119.81
N SER A 131 -6.26 8.84 -118.76
CA SER A 131 -6.61 10.26 -118.54
C SER A 131 -5.50 11.05 -117.82
N GLY A 132 -4.43 10.39 -117.41
CA GLY A 132 -3.37 10.95 -116.57
C GLY A 132 -2.30 9.92 -116.21
N VAL A 133 -1.54 10.20 -115.15
CA VAL A 133 -0.41 9.37 -114.73
C VAL A 133 -0.87 7.94 -114.41
N SER A 134 -0.16 6.96 -114.94
CA SER A 134 -0.45 5.53 -114.74
C SER A 134 0.85 4.77 -114.49
N LEU A 135 0.80 3.77 -113.62
CA LEU A 135 1.94 2.87 -113.35
C LEU A 135 1.72 1.53 -114.06
N THR A 136 2.79 0.93 -114.54
CA THR A 136 2.77 -0.44 -115.08
C THR A 136 2.89 -1.46 -113.96
N ASP A 137 2.40 -2.69 -114.17
CA ASP A 137 2.89 -3.83 -113.40
C ASP A 137 4.41 -3.99 -113.55
N ILE A 138 5.03 -4.77 -112.68
CA ILE A 138 6.46 -5.07 -112.77
C ILE A 138 6.73 -5.84 -114.07
N TYR A 139 7.60 -5.32 -114.91
CA TYR A 139 8.01 -5.98 -116.15
C TYR A 139 9.52 -5.84 -116.39
N GLN A 140 10.04 -6.64 -117.31
CA GLN A 140 11.44 -6.55 -117.71
C GLN A 140 11.60 -5.50 -118.82
N ASP A 141 12.35 -4.45 -118.52
CA ASP A 141 12.68 -3.42 -119.50
C ASP A 141 13.49 -4.00 -120.67
N GLN A 142 13.21 -3.53 -121.88
CA GLN A 142 13.85 -4.06 -123.08
C GLN A 142 15.26 -3.52 -123.30
N VAL A 143 15.55 -2.32 -122.78
CA VAL A 143 16.84 -1.65 -122.94
C VAL A 143 17.83 -2.17 -121.90
N THR A 144 17.49 -2.06 -120.62
CA THR A 144 18.35 -2.40 -119.48
C THR A 144 18.29 -3.87 -119.09
N LYS A 145 17.26 -4.61 -119.52
CA LYS A 145 16.95 -5.99 -119.08
C LYS A 145 16.68 -6.11 -117.57
N GLN A 146 16.56 -5.00 -116.86
CA GLN A 146 16.21 -4.95 -115.44
C GLN A 146 14.69 -5.02 -115.23
N LYS A 147 14.26 -5.49 -114.06
CA LYS A 147 12.85 -5.37 -113.67
C LYS A 147 12.57 -3.94 -113.24
N VAL A 148 11.54 -3.35 -113.85
CA VAL A 148 11.15 -1.97 -113.63
C VAL A 148 9.66 -1.88 -113.36
N VAL A 149 9.27 -0.82 -112.67
CA VAL A 149 7.91 -0.29 -112.70
C VAL A 149 7.98 1.06 -113.39
N SER A 150 7.22 1.23 -114.46
CA SER A 150 7.28 2.45 -115.24
C SER A 150 6.11 3.35 -114.91
N VAL A 151 6.42 4.63 -114.71
CA VAL A 151 5.43 5.70 -114.72
C VAL A 151 5.18 6.08 -116.16
N THR A 152 3.93 6.16 -116.58
CA THR A 152 3.53 6.59 -117.92
C THR A 152 2.59 7.77 -117.83
N MET A 153 2.75 8.72 -118.75
CA MET A 153 1.92 9.91 -118.84
C MET A 153 1.61 10.20 -120.32
N PRO A 154 0.33 10.25 -120.72
CA PRO A 154 -0.04 10.71 -122.05
C PRO A 154 0.33 12.19 -122.20
N VAL A 155 1.03 12.52 -123.27
CA VAL A 155 1.37 13.88 -123.66
C VAL A 155 0.30 14.37 -124.64
N VAL A 156 -0.35 15.48 -124.27
CA VAL A 156 -1.43 16.10 -125.04
C VAL A 156 -1.07 17.55 -125.38
N GLU A 157 -1.30 17.95 -126.64
CA GLU A 157 -1.14 19.34 -127.10
C GLU A 157 -2.48 19.84 -127.65
N SER A 158 -2.98 20.96 -127.14
CA SER A 158 -4.29 21.54 -127.51
C SER A 158 -5.47 20.55 -127.45
N GLY A 159 -5.42 19.59 -126.52
CA GLY A 159 -6.46 18.57 -126.33
C GLY A 159 -6.34 17.32 -127.23
N GLN A 160 -5.33 17.26 -128.11
CA GLN A 160 -5.02 16.06 -128.90
C GLN A 160 -3.84 15.31 -128.32
N PHE A 161 -3.94 13.98 -128.28
CA PHE A 161 -2.83 13.08 -127.92
C PHE A 161 -1.72 13.16 -128.97
N ILE A 162 -0.49 13.40 -128.52
CA ILE A 162 0.68 13.48 -129.40
C ILE A 162 1.78 12.47 -129.05
N GLY A 163 1.71 11.82 -127.89
CA GLY A 163 2.69 10.81 -127.49
C GLY A 163 2.55 10.37 -126.04
N VAL A 164 3.48 9.55 -125.57
CA VAL A 164 3.57 9.11 -124.16
C VAL A 164 4.97 9.39 -123.65
N LEU A 165 5.04 10.03 -122.49
CA LEU A 165 6.26 10.12 -121.68
C LEU A 165 6.24 8.97 -120.67
N LEU A 166 7.33 8.25 -120.59
CA LEU A 166 7.54 7.15 -119.66
C LEU A 166 8.78 7.41 -118.82
N GLY A 167 8.74 7.02 -117.54
CA GLY A 167 9.90 6.97 -116.65
C GLY A 167 10.02 5.60 -115.99
N ASP A 168 11.12 4.90 -116.23
CA ASP A 168 11.41 3.60 -115.64
C ASP A 168 12.02 3.75 -114.24
N VAL A 169 11.30 3.26 -113.24
CA VAL A 169 11.80 3.10 -111.88
C VAL A 169 12.37 1.69 -111.75
N GLN A 170 13.69 1.57 -111.61
CA GLN A 170 14.32 0.28 -111.35
C GLN A 170 13.95 -0.23 -109.96
N LEU A 171 13.57 -1.51 -109.88
CA LEU A 171 13.24 -2.12 -108.60
C LEU A 171 14.46 -2.33 -107.69
N GLY A 172 15.68 -2.29 -108.23
CA GLY A 172 16.90 -2.42 -107.44
C GLY A 172 16.99 -1.41 -106.30
N ASP A 173 16.58 -0.16 -106.55
CA ASP A 173 16.57 0.91 -105.53
C ASP A 173 15.56 0.60 -104.41
N VAL A 174 14.38 0.12 -104.79
CA VAL A 174 13.30 -0.26 -103.85
C VAL A 174 13.73 -1.46 -103.00
N VAL A 175 14.32 -2.49 -103.62
CA VAL A 175 14.80 -3.69 -102.94
C VAL A 175 15.90 -3.33 -101.94
N THR A 176 16.83 -2.45 -102.32
CA THR A 176 17.93 -2.01 -101.44
C THR A 176 17.40 -1.24 -100.21
N ALA A 177 16.36 -0.42 -100.39
CA ALA A 177 15.73 0.30 -99.28
C ALA A 177 15.13 -0.68 -98.25
N VAL A 178 14.45 -1.73 -98.72
CA VAL A 178 13.85 -2.77 -97.85
C VAL A 178 14.92 -3.61 -97.16
N SER A 179 15.95 -4.07 -97.87
CA SER A 179 17.01 -4.92 -97.29
C SER A 179 17.86 -4.24 -96.22
N ASN A 180 17.83 -2.90 -96.15
CA ASN A 180 18.53 -2.13 -95.13
C ASN A 180 17.72 -1.90 -93.85
N MET A 181 16.43 -2.26 -93.85
CA MET A 181 15.60 -2.15 -92.66
C MET A 181 16.02 -3.20 -91.63
N ARG A 182 16.19 -2.79 -90.37
CA ARG A 182 16.63 -3.66 -89.27
C ARG A 182 15.59 -3.67 -88.16
N PHE A 183 15.11 -4.85 -87.80
CA PHE A 183 14.15 -5.07 -86.72
C PHE A 183 14.69 -6.11 -85.74
N ALA A 184 14.12 -6.18 -84.53
CA ALA A 184 14.61 -7.04 -83.45
C ALA A 184 14.57 -8.53 -83.86
N GLY A 185 15.70 -9.05 -84.33
CA GLY A 185 15.84 -10.45 -84.75
C GLY A 185 15.11 -10.83 -86.03
N GLY A 186 14.67 -9.88 -86.86
CA GLY A 186 13.94 -10.21 -88.09
C GLY A 186 14.14 -9.22 -89.24
N ALA A 187 13.36 -9.38 -90.31
CA ALA A 187 13.60 -8.80 -91.63
C ALA A 187 12.35 -8.10 -92.20
N ALA A 188 12.53 -7.46 -93.37
CA ALA A 188 11.47 -6.80 -94.12
C ALA A 188 11.31 -7.42 -95.52
N THR A 189 10.09 -7.42 -96.04
CA THR A 189 9.72 -8.00 -97.32
C THR A 189 8.71 -7.11 -98.03
N LEU A 190 8.69 -7.15 -99.36
CA LEU A 190 7.80 -6.32 -100.18
C LEU A 190 7.17 -7.17 -101.30
N THR A 191 5.85 -7.11 -101.39
CA THR A 191 5.07 -7.79 -102.42
C THR A 191 4.36 -6.82 -103.34
N ASP A 192 4.09 -7.23 -104.58
CA ASP A 192 3.22 -6.48 -105.48
C ASP A 192 1.73 -6.66 -105.12
N ARG A 193 0.84 -6.02 -105.88
CA ARG A 193 -0.62 -6.12 -105.68
C ARG A 193 -1.18 -7.55 -105.84
N ASN A 194 -0.41 -8.47 -106.42
CA ASN A 194 -0.75 -9.89 -106.57
C ASN A 194 -0.11 -10.74 -105.45
N ALA A 195 0.40 -10.11 -104.39
CA ALA A 195 1.12 -10.72 -103.29
C ALA A 195 2.40 -11.46 -103.73
N VAL A 196 3.00 -11.12 -104.88
CA VAL A 196 4.25 -11.74 -105.33
C VAL A 196 5.43 -10.98 -104.71
N PHE A 197 6.31 -11.68 -103.99
CA PHE A 197 7.50 -11.06 -103.41
C PHE A 197 8.46 -10.59 -104.49
N PHE A 198 8.88 -9.33 -104.38
CA PHE A 198 9.94 -8.78 -105.22
C PHE A 198 11.09 -8.16 -104.42
N ALA A 199 10.93 -8.00 -103.11
CA ALA A 199 12.01 -7.78 -102.15
C ALA A 199 11.84 -8.70 -100.93
N SER A 200 12.90 -9.41 -100.55
CA SER A 200 12.99 -10.22 -99.33
C SER A 200 14.46 -10.38 -98.97
N ASP A 201 14.75 -10.56 -97.68
CA ASP A 201 16.09 -10.97 -97.21
C ASP A 201 16.41 -12.41 -97.62
N ASP A 202 15.41 -13.25 -97.92
CA ASP A 202 15.60 -14.58 -98.49
C ASP A 202 15.41 -14.55 -100.02
N PRO A 203 16.46 -14.77 -100.82
CA PRO A 203 16.37 -14.77 -102.27
C PRO A 203 15.40 -15.82 -102.85
N ASN A 204 15.06 -16.88 -102.09
CA ASN A 204 14.16 -17.95 -102.54
C ASN A 204 12.68 -17.55 -102.53
N ASP A 205 12.34 -16.42 -101.89
CA ASP A 205 10.99 -15.89 -101.83
C ASP A 205 10.62 -15.15 -103.11
N ILE A 206 11.62 -14.57 -103.79
CA ILE A 206 11.43 -13.67 -104.92
C ILE A 206 10.71 -14.38 -106.07
N GLY A 207 9.59 -13.79 -106.51
CA GLY A 207 8.76 -14.32 -107.59
C GLY A 207 7.70 -15.33 -107.15
N ARG A 208 7.56 -15.58 -105.84
CA ARG A 208 6.55 -16.46 -105.26
C ARG A 208 5.56 -15.68 -104.41
N THR A 209 4.35 -16.19 -104.24
CA THR A 209 3.39 -15.67 -103.24
C THR A 209 3.64 -16.33 -101.87
N PRO A 210 3.15 -15.76 -100.75
CA PRO A 210 3.37 -16.35 -99.44
C PRO A 210 2.95 -17.83 -99.35
N SER A 211 1.77 -18.21 -99.88
CA SER A 211 1.30 -19.60 -99.87
C SER A 211 2.15 -20.55 -100.72
N GLN A 212 2.86 -20.03 -101.73
CA GLN A 212 3.82 -20.82 -102.51
C GLN A 212 5.10 -21.08 -101.73
N ILE A 213 5.52 -20.17 -100.84
CA ILE A 213 6.71 -20.34 -99.99
C ILE A 213 6.43 -21.34 -98.87
N SER A 214 5.31 -21.18 -98.18
CA SER A 214 4.89 -22.06 -97.09
C SER A 214 3.36 -22.19 -97.04
N PRO A 215 2.81 -23.41 -96.88
CA PRO A 215 1.38 -23.61 -96.65
C PRO A 215 0.84 -22.81 -95.46
N ASN A 216 1.69 -22.53 -94.47
CA ASN A 216 1.30 -21.77 -93.27
C ASN A 216 1.10 -20.27 -93.55
N PHE A 217 1.47 -19.77 -94.73
CA PHE A 217 1.33 -18.36 -95.09
C PHE A 217 0.07 -18.09 -95.92
N GLN A 218 -0.84 -19.06 -96.00
CA GLN A 218 -2.12 -18.87 -96.69
C GLN A 218 -2.94 -17.74 -96.08
N GLU A 219 -2.95 -17.61 -94.75
CA GLU A 219 -3.62 -16.52 -94.05
C GLU A 219 -2.94 -15.17 -94.31
N MET A 220 -1.60 -15.13 -94.27
CA MET A 220 -0.81 -13.94 -94.63
C MET A 220 -1.15 -13.42 -96.02
N GLU A 221 -1.20 -14.31 -97.01
CA GLU A 221 -1.55 -13.95 -98.38
C GLU A 221 -2.97 -13.40 -98.50
N GLN A 222 -3.94 -14.01 -97.81
CA GLN A 222 -5.32 -13.50 -97.76
C GLN A 222 -5.39 -12.10 -97.14
N MET A 223 -4.64 -11.87 -96.06
CA MET A 223 -4.58 -10.57 -95.39
C MET A 223 -3.97 -9.50 -96.28
N PHE A 224 -2.92 -9.80 -97.06
CA PHE A 224 -2.34 -8.84 -98.02
C PHE A 224 -3.36 -8.37 -99.08
N PHE A 225 -4.31 -9.24 -99.47
CA PHE A 225 -5.40 -8.88 -100.38
C PHE A 225 -6.58 -8.17 -99.70
N ALA A 226 -6.89 -8.51 -98.44
CA ALA A 226 -8.07 -8.01 -97.76
C ALA A 226 -7.85 -6.70 -96.98
N GLU A 227 -6.67 -6.52 -96.39
CA GLU A 227 -6.42 -5.50 -95.35
C GLU A 227 -5.39 -4.45 -95.79
N GLN A 228 -5.53 -3.23 -95.26
CA GLN A 228 -4.58 -2.14 -95.48
C GLN A 228 -3.33 -2.28 -94.60
N SER A 229 -3.51 -2.77 -93.38
CA SER A 229 -2.44 -3.13 -92.47
C SER A 229 -2.94 -4.21 -91.51
N GLY A 230 -2.02 -4.95 -90.93
CA GLY A 230 -2.37 -6.03 -90.02
C GLY A 230 -1.16 -6.60 -89.28
N HIS A 231 -1.46 -7.42 -88.28
CA HIS A 231 -0.48 -8.20 -87.54
C HIS A 231 -0.89 -9.66 -87.56
N LEU A 232 0.10 -10.54 -87.70
CA LEU A 232 -0.08 -11.98 -87.61
C LEU A 232 1.18 -12.63 -87.03
N THR A 233 0.99 -13.77 -86.39
CA THR A 233 2.10 -14.62 -85.96
C THR A 233 2.20 -15.80 -86.92
N PHE A 234 3.41 -16.11 -87.38
CA PHE A 234 3.62 -17.20 -88.33
C PHE A 234 4.96 -17.91 -88.10
N PRO A 235 5.01 -19.23 -88.32
CA PRO A 235 6.25 -19.98 -88.22
C PRO A 235 7.02 -19.90 -89.55
N TYR A 236 8.29 -19.49 -89.49
CA TYR A 236 9.21 -19.53 -90.63
C TYR A 236 10.55 -20.14 -90.22
N LEU A 237 11.04 -21.11 -90.99
CA LEU A 237 12.33 -21.80 -90.75
C LEU A 237 12.51 -22.35 -89.30
N GLY A 238 11.42 -22.70 -88.62
CA GLY A 238 11.43 -23.25 -87.26
C GLY A 238 11.35 -22.20 -86.13
N ILE A 239 11.30 -20.91 -86.46
CA ILE A 239 11.16 -19.80 -85.52
C ILE A 239 9.74 -19.22 -85.63
N GLN A 240 9.15 -18.83 -84.51
CA GLN A 240 7.88 -18.10 -84.50
C GLN A 240 8.14 -16.60 -84.63
N PHE A 241 7.60 -16.02 -85.69
CA PHE A 241 7.74 -14.60 -85.98
C PHE A 241 6.44 -13.87 -85.77
N ASP A 242 6.52 -12.66 -85.21
CA ASP A 242 5.43 -11.68 -85.24
C ASP A 242 5.62 -10.75 -86.43
N GLY A 243 4.71 -10.86 -87.39
CA GLY A 243 4.66 -10.10 -88.63
C GLY A 243 3.69 -8.94 -88.57
N TYR A 244 4.15 -7.78 -89.00
CA TYR A 244 3.36 -6.56 -89.16
C TYR A 244 3.47 -6.15 -90.62
N PHE A 245 2.34 -5.90 -91.27
CA PHE A 245 2.34 -5.45 -92.66
C PHE A 245 1.46 -4.23 -92.85
N GLU A 246 1.79 -3.46 -93.87
CA GLU A 246 1.05 -2.26 -94.26
C GLU A 246 1.23 -2.00 -95.77
N ARG A 247 0.17 -1.53 -96.42
CA ARG A 247 0.15 -1.23 -97.85
C ARG A 247 0.86 0.09 -98.13
N VAL A 248 1.78 0.03 -99.08
CA VAL A 248 2.40 1.19 -99.73
C VAL A 248 1.52 1.57 -100.92
N ASN A 249 0.72 2.61 -100.77
CA ASN A 249 -0.19 3.07 -101.81
C ASN A 249 0.58 3.82 -102.89
N LEU A 250 0.42 3.36 -104.14
CA LEU A 250 1.02 3.98 -105.32
C LEU A 250 -0.05 4.73 -106.11
N ALA A 251 0.30 5.22 -107.31
CA ALA A 251 -0.65 5.87 -108.20
C ALA A 251 -1.63 4.86 -108.85
N SER A 252 -2.82 5.34 -109.20
CA SER A 252 -3.79 4.63 -110.04
C SER A 252 -4.26 3.27 -109.48
N GLY A 253 -4.40 3.19 -108.15
CA GLY A 253 -4.93 2.02 -107.45
C GLY A 253 -3.96 0.85 -107.33
N MET A 254 -2.70 1.04 -107.72
CA MET A 254 -1.63 0.08 -107.46
C MET A 254 -1.12 0.24 -106.03
N TYR A 255 -0.73 -0.87 -105.41
CA TYR A 255 -0.09 -0.88 -104.10
C TYR A 255 0.95 -1.98 -104.03
N TRP A 256 1.90 -1.80 -103.14
CA TRP A 256 2.76 -2.87 -102.64
C TRP A 256 2.40 -3.16 -101.19
N THR A 257 2.77 -4.33 -100.67
CA THR A 257 2.60 -4.63 -99.24
C THR A 257 3.96 -4.81 -98.61
N LEU A 258 4.33 -3.88 -97.72
CA LEU A 258 5.56 -3.97 -96.94
C LEU A 258 5.24 -4.75 -95.67
N MET A 259 5.96 -5.84 -95.42
CA MET A 259 5.83 -6.63 -94.21
C MET A 259 7.17 -6.69 -93.49
N VAL A 260 7.12 -6.50 -92.19
CA VAL A 260 8.24 -6.63 -91.27
C VAL A 260 7.90 -7.71 -90.26
N PHE A 261 8.87 -8.54 -89.90
CA PHE A 261 8.66 -9.53 -88.86
C PHE A 261 9.80 -9.55 -87.85
N VAL A 262 9.49 -9.90 -86.60
CA VAL A 262 10.44 -9.95 -85.47
C VAL A 262 10.39 -11.30 -84.77
N ASP A 263 11.56 -11.78 -84.32
CA ASP A 263 11.68 -13.02 -83.56
C ASP A 263 11.16 -12.82 -82.13
N GLN A 264 10.19 -13.63 -81.74
CA GLN A 264 9.54 -13.56 -80.43
C GLN A 264 10.52 -13.83 -79.27
N GLU A 265 11.50 -14.73 -79.44
CA GLU A 265 12.45 -15.06 -78.38
C GLU A 265 13.52 -13.97 -78.22
N SER A 266 14.11 -13.52 -79.33
CA SER A 266 15.10 -12.45 -79.29
C SER A 266 14.55 -11.15 -78.71
N ALA A 267 13.26 -10.85 -78.92
CA ALA A 267 12.65 -9.63 -78.40
C ALA A 267 12.28 -9.71 -76.90
N LEU A 268 12.11 -10.92 -76.34
CA LEU A 268 11.81 -11.14 -74.92
C LEU A 268 13.07 -11.32 -74.04
N THR A 269 14.25 -11.44 -74.64
CA THR A 269 15.52 -11.63 -73.91
C THR A 269 15.82 -10.46 -72.95
N ASP A 270 15.44 -9.23 -73.31
CA ASP A 270 15.56 -8.04 -72.46
C ASP A 270 14.61 -8.06 -71.25
N VAL A 271 13.53 -8.84 -71.29
CA VAL A 271 12.56 -8.95 -70.18
C VAL A 271 13.11 -9.86 -69.08
N TYR A 272 13.81 -10.94 -69.45
CA TYR A 272 14.33 -11.91 -68.48
C TYR A 272 15.48 -11.36 -67.62
N SER A 273 16.34 -10.50 -68.16
CA SER A 273 17.42 -9.85 -67.41
C SER A 273 16.88 -8.91 -66.32
N ALA A 274 15.84 -8.14 -66.63
CA ALA A 274 15.17 -7.24 -65.69
C ALA A 274 14.47 -7.98 -64.53
N MET A 275 13.94 -9.19 -64.79
CA MET A 275 13.35 -10.03 -63.76
C MET A 275 14.40 -10.54 -62.75
N TYR A 276 15.62 -10.87 -63.20
CA TYR A 276 16.69 -11.35 -62.33
C TYR A 276 17.17 -10.29 -61.33
N GLU A 277 17.37 -9.04 -61.79
CA GLU A 277 17.74 -7.93 -60.90
C GLU A 277 16.70 -7.70 -59.80
N SER A 278 15.41 -7.80 -60.15
CA SER A 278 14.31 -7.63 -59.19
C SER A 278 14.31 -8.69 -58.08
N PHE A 279 14.66 -9.94 -58.40
CA PHE A 279 14.76 -11.00 -57.38
C PHE A 279 15.93 -10.79 -56.41
N VAL A 280 17.08 -10.35 -56.90
CA VAL A 280 18.27 -10.11 -56.07
C VAL A 280 18.02 -8.97 -55.07
N THR A 281 17.47 -7.84 -55.53
CA THR A 281 17.15 -6.70 -54.66
C THR A 281 16.09 -7.06 -53.61
N GLY A 282 15.05 -7.82 -53.98
CA GLY A 282 14.02 -8.28 -53.05
C GLY A 282 14.57 -9.18 -51.94
N GLY A 283 15.46 -10.11 -52.28
CA GLY A 283 16.11 -10.99 -51.30
C GLY A 283 17.00 -10.24 -50.31
N LEU A 284 17.75 -9.24 -50.77
CA LEU A 284 18.62 -8.43 -49.91
C LEU A 284 17.81 -7.62 -48.89
N LEU A 285 16.71 -6.99 -49.30
CA LEU A 285 15.85 -6.21 -48.41
C LEU A 285 15.20 -7.07 -47.33
N LEU A 286 14.85 -8.32 -47.64
CA LEU A 286 14.30 -9.27 -46.68
C LEU A 286 15.32 -9.65 -45.60
N LEU A 287 16.58 -9.90 -46.00
CA LEU A 287 17.66 -10.21 -45.05
C LEU A 287 17.95 -9.04 -44.10
N ILE A 288 18.03 -7.81 -44.62
CA ILE A 288 18.26 -6.60 -43.81
C ILE A 288 17.12 -6.41 -42.80
N SER A 289 15.87 -6.57 -43.24
CA SER A 289 14.69 -6.41 -42.39
C SER A 289 14.68 -7.43 -41.24
N CYS A 290 14.96 -8.70 -41.54
CA CYS A 290 15.08 -9.75 -40.52
C CYS A 290 16.19 -9.45 -39.50
N GLY A 291 17.35 -8.95 -39.94
CA GLY A 291 18.46 -8.55 -39.06
C GLY A 291 18.10 -7.39 -38.13
N ALA A 292 17.45 -6.35 -38.65
CA ALA A 292 17.02 -5.19 -37.87
C ALA A 292 16.01 -5.58 -36.78
N ILE A 293 15.00 -6.39 -37.13
CA ILE A 293 14.00 -6.91 -36.18
C ILE A 293 14.68 -7.69 -35.06
N PHE A 294 15.69 -8.51 -35.38
CA PHE A 294 16.42 -9.28 -34.38
C PHE A 294 17.13 -8.41 -33.34
N LEU A 295 17.80 -7.34 -33.78
CA LEU A 295 18.52 -6.42 -32.90
C LEU A 295 17.58 -5.61 -32.00
N ILE A 296 16.50 -5.07 -32.57
CA ILE A 296 15.49 -4.28 -31.82
C ILE A 296 14.87 -5.12 -30.71
N LEU A 297 14.42 -6.34 -31.04
CA LEU A 297 13.83 -7.25 -30.06
C LEU A 297 14.84 -7.69 -28.99
N ARG A 298 16.12 -7.88 -29.33
CA ARG A 298 17.15 -8.25 -28.35
C ARG A 298 17.38 -7.14 -27.33
N TYR A 299 17.37 -5.88 -27.75
CA TYR A 299 17.57 -4.74 -26.87
C TYR A 299 16.35 -4.50 -25.96
N ALA A 300 15.14 -4.48 -26.54
CA ALA A 300 13.90 -4.22 -25.80
C ALA A 300 13.55 -5.30 -24.76
N TYR A 301 13.99 -6.56 -24.94
CA TYR A 301 13.63 -7.67 -24.05
C TYR A 301 14.53 -7.81 -22.81
N ARG A 302 15.66 -7.10 -22.74
CA ARG A 302 16.64 -7.23 -21.64
C ARG A 302 16.12 -6.72 -20.28
N PRO A 303 15.44 -5.56 -20.18
CA PRO A 303 14.88 -5.07 -18.92
C PRO A 303 13.76 -5.99 -18.37
N LEU A 304 12.94 -6.56 -19.26
CA LEU A 304 11.87 -7.51 -18.90
C LEU A 304 12.41 -8.77 -18.20
N LEU A 305 13.60 -9.24 -18.58
CA LEU A 305 14.23 -10.39 -17.93
C LEU A 305 14.77 -10.05 -16.54
N LYS A 306 15.31 -8.84 -16.34
CA LYS A 306 15.74 -8.36 -15.02
C LYS A 306 14.55 -8.22 -14.07
N LEU A 307 13.45 -7.62 -14.55
CA LEU A 307 12.19 -7.51 -13.79
C LEU A 307 11.67 -8.91 -13.39
N LYS A 308 11.65 -9.86 -14.34
CA LYS A 308 11.27 -11.25 -14.05
C LYS A 308 12.15 -11.89 -12.97
N SER A 309 13.48 -11.71 -13.06
CA SER A 309 14.40 -12.26 -12.05
C SER A 309 14.13 -11.64 -10.69
N ALA A 310 14.07 -10.32 -10.58
CA ALA A 310 13.85 -9.61 -9.32
C ALA A 310 12.53 -10.03 -8.64
N VAL A 311 11.45 -10.20 -9.40
CA VAL A 311 10.18 -10.71 -8.87
C VAL A 311 10.29 -12.17 -8.42
N LEU A 312 10.95 -13.03 -9.22
CA LEU A 312 11.11 -14.44 -8.87
C LEU A 312 12.01 -14.62 -7.65
N ASP A 313 13.12 -13.90 -7.55
CA ASP A 313 14.07 -13.92 -6.44
C ASP A 313 13.40 -13.44 -5.14
N LEU A 314 12.52 -12.44 -5.22
CA LEU A 314 11.70 -11.99 -4.10
C LEU A 314 10.68 -13.05 -3.65
N SER A 315 10.10 -13.81 -4.60
CA SER A 315 9.08 -14.83 -4.31
C SER A 315 9.61 -16.20 -3.89
N HIS A 316 10.85 -16.58 -4.27
CA HIS A 316 11.34 -17.96 -4.17
C HIS A 316 12.41 -18.24 -3.10
N GLY A 317 12.95 -17.26 -2.36
CA GLY A 317 13.71 -17.69 -1.17
C GLY A 317 14.64 -16.76 -0.41
N ASN A 318 14.97 -15.55 -0.88
CA ASN A 318 15.99 -14.76 -0.16
C ASN A 318 15.45 -13.53 0.57
N GLY A 319 14.19 -13.14 0.34
CA GLY A 319 13.58 -11.99 1.02
C GLY A 319 14.42 -10.71 0.95
N ASP A 320 15.25 -10.56 -0.10
CA ASP A 320 16.24 -9.50 -0.18
C ASP A 320 15.59 -8.19 -0.62
N LEU A 321 15.16 -7.41 0.37
CA LEU A 321 14.52 -6.11 0.18
C LEU A 321 15.54 -5.00 -0.10
N THR A 322 16.83 -5.31 -0.24
CA THR A 322 17.88 -4.35 -0.64
C THR A 322 18.03 -4.24 -2.16
N GLN A 323 17.52 -5.22 -2.92
CA GLN A 323 17.60 -5.23 -4.39
C GLN A 323 16.81 -4.09 -5.01
N ARG A 324 17.37 -3.50 -6.08
CA ARG A 324 16.72 -2.45 -6.87
C ARG A 324 16.90 -2.72 -8.37
N LEU A 325 15.88 -2.38 -9.16
CA LEU A 325 15.94 -2.40 -10.62
C LEU A 325 16.54 -1.08 -11.13
N ASP A 326 17.38 -1.17 -12.17
CA ASP A 326 17.90 0.01 -12.87
C ASP A 326 16.75 0.77 -13.55
N VAL A 327 16.57 2.04 -13.20
CA VAL A 327 15.60 2.93 -13.85
C VAL A 327 16.33 3.77 -14.88
N ASN A 328 16.25 3.37 -16.15
CA ASN A 328 16.86 4.08 -17.28
C ASN A 328 15.79 4.45 -18.32
N GLY A 329 15.63 5.75 -18.60
CA GLY A 329 14.63 6.26 -19.56
C GLY A 329 13.31 6.68 -18.90
N ASP A 330 12.30 6.95 -19.72
CA ASP A 330 10.96 7.43 -19.31
C ASP A 330 9.83 6.63 -20.00
N ASP A 331 10.12 5.38 -20.40
CA ASP A 331 9.15 4.48 -21.01
C ASP A 331 8.38 3.66 -19.96
N ASP A 332 7.40 2.87 -20.42
CA ASP A 332 6.57 2.02 -19.55
C ASP A 332 7.42 1.07 -18.68
N LEU A 333 8.58 0.62 -19.18
CA LEU A 333 9.47 -0.28 -18.43
C LEU A 333 10.22 0.47 -17.32
N ALA A 334 10.64 1.71 -17.56
CA ALA A 334 11.23 2.58 -16.54
C ALA A 334 10.21 2.88 -15.43
N GLN A 335 8.95 3.19 -15.77
CA GLN A 335 7.88 3.42 -14.79
C GLN A 335 7.57 2.16 -13.95
N ILE A 336 7.51 0.98 -14.57
CA ILE A 336 7.34 -0.30 -13.84
C ILE A 336 8.52 -0.56 -12.90
N SER A 337 9.75 -0.29 -13.34
CA SER A 337 10.96 -0.48 -12.53
C SER A 337 10.98 0.46 -11.32
N ALA A 338 10.59 1.73 -11.52
CA ALA A 338 10.44 2.71 -10.44
C ALA A 338 9.33 2.31 -9.45
N GLY A 339 8.17 1.86 -9.94
CA GLY A 339 7.07 1.37 -9.11
C GLY A 339 7.46 0.14 -8.28
N PHE A 340 8.18 -0.82 -8.87
CA PHE A 340 8.71 -1.97 -8.15
C PHE A 340 9.70 -1.56 -7.05
N ASN A 341 10.64 -0.65 -7.34
CA ASN A 341 11.59 -0.14 -6.34
C ASN A 341 10.86 0.54 -5.17
N LYS A 342 9.81 1.33 -5.45
CA LYS A 342 9.00 1.97 -4.40
C LYS A 342 8.24 0.95 -3.56
N PHE A 343 7.69 -0.09 -4.18
CA PHE A 343 7.04 -1.18 -3.46
C PHE A 343 8.00 -1.92 -2.52
N VAL A 344 9.20 -2.28 -3.01
CA VAL A 344 10.23 -2.93 -2.19
C VAL A 344 10.72 -2.02 -1.06
N GLU A 345 10.92 -0.73 -1.32
CA GLU A 345 11.27 0.26 -0.29
C GLU A 345 10.22 0.33 0.83
N ASN A 346 8.93 0.38 0.47
CA ASN A 346 7.85 0.40 1.46
C ASN A 346 7.81 -0.89 2.30
N LEU A 347 8.03 -2.06 1.68
CA LEU A 347 8.13 -3.33 2.41
C LEU A 347 9.33 -3.35 3.35
N GLN A 348 10.49 -2.85 2.91
CA GLN A 348 11.71 -2.75 3.72
C GLN A 348 11.46 -1.88 4.96
N GLN A 349 10.87 -0.69 4.79
CA GLN A 349 10.52 0.21 5.88
C GLN A 349 9.50 -0.42 6.85
N MET A 350 8.50 -1.11 6.34
CA MET A 350 7.52 -1.83 7.17
C MET A 350 8.20 -2.92 8.02
N MET A 351 9.08 -3.73 7.43
CA MET A 351 9.81 -4.77 8.16
C MET A 351 10.78 -4.19 9.19
N LEU A 352 11.47 -3.08 8.90
CA LEU A 352 12.30 -2.37 9.88
C LEU A 352 11.46 -1.85 11.04
N HIS A 353 10.29 -1.27 10.77
CA HIS A 353 9.38 -0.80 11.80
C HIS A 353 8.86 -1.94 12.68
N ILE A 354 8.51 -3.09 12.10
CA ILE A 354 8.13 -4.29 12.86
C ILE A 354 9.32 -4.79 13.71
N SER A 355 10.54 -4.84 13.15
CA SER A 355 11.74 -5.23 13.90
C SER A 355 11.97 -4.34 15.12
N HIS A 356 11.86 -3.02 14.97
CA HIS A 356 11.99 -2.07 16.07
C HIS A 356 10.87 -2.20 17.09
N ALA A 357 9.62 -2.38 16.64
CA ALA A 357 8.48 -2.62 17.52
C ALA A 357 8.66 -3.90 18.34
N SER A 358 9.14 -4.98 17.73
CA SER A 358 9.46 -6.23 18.41
C SER A 358 10.57 -6.08 19.44
N GLU A 359 11.59 -5.27 19.19
CA GLU A 359 12.62 -5.00 20.19
C GLU A 359 12.05 -4.28 21.42
N ASN A 360 11.21 -3.27 21.19
CA ASN A 360 10.51 -2.57 22.27
C ASN A 360 9.56 -3.49 23.06
N ILE A 361 8.90 -4.44 22.38
CA ILE A 361 8.07 -5.46 23.03
C ILE A 361 8.94 -6.36 23.92
N SER A 362 10.10 -6.84 23.44
CA SER A 362 11.02 -7.66 24.26
C SER A 362 11.41 -6.94 25.56
N VAL A 363 11.84 -5.68 25.46
CA VAL A 363 12.20 -4.87 26.64
C VAL A 363 11.00 -4.71 27.59
N SER A 364 9.81 -4.44 27.04
CA SER A 364 8.59 -4.26 27.83
C SER A 364 8.16 -5.54 28.54
N VAL A 365 8.29 -6.70 27.88
CA VAL A 365 7.96 -8.01 28.43
C VAL A 365 8.95 -8.41 29.53
N GLU A 366 10.24 -8.15 29.35
CA GLU A 366 11.26 -8.38 30.39
C GLU A 366 11.00 -7.52 31.64
N GLN A 367 10.70 -6.23 31.43
CA GLN A 367 10.31 -5.30 32.50
C GLN A 367 9.03 -5.78 33.22
N LEU A 368 8.04 -6.26 32.46
CA LEU A 368 6.79 -6.80 33.01
C LEU A 368 7.04 -8.04 33.87
N GLY A 369 7.84 -9.00 33.38
CA GLY A 369 8.21 -10.20 34.12
C GLY A 369 9.01 -9.89 35.39
N SER A 370 9.95 -8.93 35.33
CA SER A 370 10.70 -8.45 36.49
C SER A 370 9.78 -7.80 37.54
N THR A 371 8.85 -6.95 37.10
CA THR A 371 7.87 -6.28 37.96
C THR A 371 6.93 -7.29 38.63
N ALA A 372 6.45 -8.27 37.87
CA ALA A 372 5.57 -9.32 38.38
C ALA A 372 6.27 -10.16 39.47
N ARG A 373 7.51 -10.59 39.25
CA ARG A 373 8.32 -11.30 40.27
C ARG A 373 8.60 -10.44 41.51
N SER A 374 8.85 -9.14 41.33
CA SER A 374 9.02 -8.22 42.46
C SER A 374 7.73 -8.08 43.28
N ASN A 375 6.57 -8.01 42.62
CA ASN A 375 5.28 -7.97 43.29
C ASN A 375 4.97 -9.26 44.03
N GLU A 376 5.25 -10.43 43.44
CA GLU A 376 5.11 -11.73 44.11
C GLU A 376 5.89 -11.77 45.43
N SER A 377 7.17 -11.36 45.41
CA SER A 377 7.98 -11.29 46.64
C SER A 377 7.39 -10.34 47.69
N LYS A 378 6.83 -9.20 47.29
CA LYS A 378 6.19 -8.25 48.21
C LYS A 378 4.90 -8.80 48.80
N LEU A 379 4.12 -9.51 48.00
CA LEU A 379 2.88 -10.16 48.45
C LEU A 379 3.16 -11.27 49.47
N ILE A 380 4.23 -12.04 49.29
CA ILE A 380 4.69 -13.00 50.31
C ILE A 380 5.01 -12.29 51.63
N SER A 381 5.72 -11.15 51.58
CA SER A 381 5.97 -10.35 52.79
C SER A 381 4.68 -9.82 53.41
N HIS A 382 3.74 -9.30 52.62
CA HIS A 382 2.45 -8.83 53.11
C HIS A 382 1.60 -9.95 53.73
N SER A 383 1.66 -11.17 53.19
CA SER A 383 0.99 -12.34 53.79
C SER A 383 1.52 -12.58 55.21
N LYS A 384 2.84 -12.51 55.40
CA LYS A 384 3.47 -12.68 56.71
C LYS A 384 3.11 -11.54 57.69
N GLU A 385 3.10 -10.29 57.21
CA GLU A 385 2.67 -9.14 58.02
C GLU A 385 1.20 -9.27 58.44
N THR A 386 0.34 -9.73 57.52
CA THR A 386 -1.09 -9.99 57.78
C THR A 386 -1.25 -11.03 58.89
N GLU A 387 -0.51 -12.13 58.84
CA GLU A 387 -0.52 -13.18 59.87
C GLU A 387 -0.06 -12.66 61.24
N GLN A 388 0.96 -11.79 61.27
CA GLN A 388 1.40 -11.14 62.50
C GLN A 388 0.34 -10.21 63.10
N VAL A 389 -0.37 -9.45 62.26
CA VAL A 389 -1.46 -8.58 62.72
C VAL A 389 -2.63 -9.42 63.26
N VAL A 390 -2.99 -10.54 62.62
CA VAL A 390 -4.00 -11.47 63.13
C VAL A 390 -3.61 -12.01 64.52
N THR A 391 -2.34 -12.35 64.70
CA THR A 391 -1.82 -12.79 66.00
C THR A 391 -1.98 -11.69 67.06
N ALA A 392 -1.59 -10.45 66.74
CA ALA A 392 -1.73 -9.31 67.64
C ALA A 392 -3.20 -9.00 67.99
N ILE A 393 -4.13 -9.15 67.05
CA ILE A 393 -5.58 -8.99 67.29
C ILE A 393 -6.09 -10.08 68.23
N THR A 394 -5.60 -11.32 68.08
CA THR A 394 -5.96 -12.44 68.97
C THR A 394 -5.46 -12.17 70.39
N GLU A 395 -4.22 -11.70 70.56
CA GLU A 395 -3.68 -11.29 71.87
C GLU A 395 -4.47 -10.11 72.46
N MET A 396 -4.88 -9.14 71.64
CA MET A 396 -5.70 -8.00 72.07
C MET A 396 -7.08 -8.46 72.57
N SER A 397 -7.72 -9.41 71.88
CA SER A 397 -9.00 -9.99 72.31
C SER A 397 -8.88 -10.72 73.64
N GLU A 398 -7.81 -11.49 73.82
CA GLU A 398 -7.54 -12.20 75.08
C GLU A 398 -7.24 -11.20 76.22
N SER A 399 -6.50 -10.13 75.93
CA SER A 399 -6.21 -9.06 76.87
C SER A 399 -7.48 -8.33 77.31
N ALA A 400 -8.37 -7.98 76.38
CA ALA A 400 -9.67 -7.40 76.70
C ALA A 400 -10.48 -8.33 77.61
N ARG A 401 -10.54 -9.63 77.30
CA ARG A 401 -11.21 -10.61 78.17
C ARG A 401 -10.63 -10.64 79.59
N ASN A 402 -9.31 -10.64 79.72
CA ASN A 402 -8.64 -10.59 81.03
C ASN A 402 -8.95 -9.29 81.80
N VAL A 403 -9.01 -8.15 81.11
CA VAL A 403 -9.40 -6.86 81.73
C VAL A 403 -10.84 -6.92 82.23
N ALA A 404 -11.78 -7.46 81.44
CA ALA A 404 -13.17 -7.61 81.86
C ALA A 404 -13.31 -8.50 83.11
N GLU A 405 -12.53 -9.58 83.19
CA GLU A 405 -12.53 -10.47 84.36
C GLU A 405 -11.95 -9.77 85.60
N ASN A 406 -10.88 -8.98 85.44
CA ASN A 406 -10.31 -8.14 86.51
C ASN A 406 -11.27 -7.04 87.00
N VAL A 407 -12.04 -6.44 86.10
CA VAL A 407 -13.08 -5.45 86.45
C VAL A 407 -14.18 -6.10 87.29
N ASN A 408 -14.67 -7.27 86.87
CA ASN A 408 -15.66 -8.02 87.64
C ASN A 408 -15.15 -8.39 89.04
N GLN A 409 -13.87 -8.78 89.14
CA GLN A 409 -13.24 -9.03 90.44
C GLN A 409 -13.09 -7.75 91.28
N SER A 410 -12.72 -6.62 90.68
CA SER A 410 -12.65 -5.33 91.38
C SER A 410 -14.00 -4.90 91.93
N ASN A 411 -15.08 -5.03 91.15
CA ASN A 411 -16.45 -4.71 91.58
C ASN A 411 -16.88 -5.52 92.79
N ARG A 412 -16.55 -6.82 92.82
CA ARG A 412 -16.83 -7.66 94.00
C ARG A 412 -16.10 -7.17 95.25
N ILE A 413 -14.82 -6.81 95.11
CA ILE A 413 -14.01 -6.32 96.22
C ILE A 413 -14.52 -4.96 96.72
N THR A 414 -14.93 -4.07 95.81
CA THR A 414 -15.47 -2.75 96.18
C THR A 414 -16.86 -2.86 96.82
N ASP A 415 -17.74 -3.74 96.35
CA ASP A 415 -19.03 -4.02 97.00
C ASP A 415 -18.85 -4.56 98.42
N GLU A 416 -17.91 -5.50 98.63
CA GLU A 416 -17.55 -5.98 99.97
C GLU A 416 -17.01 -4.86 100.86
N ALA A 417 -16.11 -4.02 100.34
CA ALA A 417 -15.56 -2.88 101.08
C ALA A 417 -16.63 -1.83 101.44
N SER A 418 -17.58 -1.56 100.55
CA SER A 418 -18.71 -0.65 100.79
C SER A 418 -19.60 -1.18 101.93
N LYS A 419 -19.93 -2.47 101.90
CA LYS A 419 -20.71 -3.13 102.96
C LYS A 419 -20.00 -3.04 104.33
N GLU A 420 -18.70 -3.27 104.35
CA GLU A 420 -17.89 -3.19 105.58
C GLU A 420 -17.81 -1.75 106.11
N ALA A 421 -17.69 -0.75 105.23
CA ALA A 421 -17.71 0.67 105.59
C ALA A 421 -19.04 1.06 106.23
N ILE A 422 -20.17 0.68 105.61
CA ILE A 422 -21.52 0.95 106.13
C ILE A 422 -21.74 0.27 107.49
N SER A 423 -21.28 -0.98 107.64
CA SER A 423 -21.33 -1.72 108.90
C SER A 423 -20.51 -1.02 109.99
N SER A 424 -19.29 -0.60 109.67
CA SER A 424 -18.40 0.14 110.58
C SER A 424 -19.00 1.48 111.02
N LEU A 425 -19.62 2.21 110.09
CA LEU A 425 -20.26 3.50 110.37
C LEU A 425 -21.43 3.33 111.34
N LYS A 426 -22.18 2.23 111.24
CA LYS A 426 -23.22 1.86 112.22
C LYS A 426 -22.65 1.56 113.61
N ILE A 427 -21.51 0.86 113.69
CA ILE A 427 -20.84 0.56 114.97
C ILE A 427 -20.35 1.85 115.63
N VAL A 428 -19.73 2.74 114.84
CA VAL A 428 -19.21 4.04 115.30
C VAL A 428 -20.35 4.93 115.82
N ASN A 429 -21.47 5.02 115.11
CA ASN A 429 -22.64 5.77 115.58
C ASN A 429 -23.18 5.24 116.92
N ASN A 430 -23.28 3.91 117.08
CA ASN A 430 -23.66 3.31 118.37
C ASN A 430 -22.66 3.65 119.49
N ALA A 431 -21.35 3.74 119.17
CA ALA A 431 -20.33 4.13 120.14
C ALA A 431 -20.51 5.59 120.58
N VAL A 432 -20.82 6.51 119.65
CA VAL A 432 -21.17 7.91 119.96
C VAL A 432 -22.36 7.98 120.90
N ASP A 433 -23.45 7.24 120.61
CA ASP A 433 -24.64 7.21 121.45
C ASP A 433 -24.32 6.67 122.86
N THR A 434 -23.48 5.64 122.95
CA THR A 434 -23.06 5.07 124.24
C THR A 434 -22.20 6.04 125.05
N VAL A 435 -21.26 6.75 124.42
CA VAL A 435 -20.44 7.78 125.07
C VAL A 435 -21.30 8.95 125.53
N SER A 436 -22.29 9.37 124.73
CA SER A 436 -23.23 10.42 125.11
C SER A 436 -24.07 10.03 126.34
N ALA A 437 -24.54 8.78 126.40
CA ALA A 437 -25.24 8.25 127.57
C ALA A 437 -24.33 8.23 128.82
N LEU A 438 -23.06 7.82 128.67
CA LEU A 438 -22.08 7.82 129.76
C LEU A 438 -21.81 9.24 130.30
N VAL A 439 -21.71 10.24 129.43
CA VAL A 439 -21.56 11.65 129.84
C VAL A 439 -22.75 12.09 130.70
N SER A 440 -23.98 11.70 130.32
CA SER A 440 -25.18 11.99 131.11
C SER A 440 -25.15 11.31 132.48
N GLU A 441 -24.73 10.05 132.54
CA GLU A 441 -24.64 9.27 133.79
C GLU A 441 -23.59 9.84 134.75
N VAL A 442 -22.43 10.27 134.23
CA VAL A 442 -21.38 10.95 135.01
C VAL A 442 -21.89 12.29 135.57
N ASP A 443 -22.66 13.06 134.78
CA ASP A 443 -23.24 14.34 135.22
C ASP A 443 -24.27 14.14 136.34
N GLU A 444 -25.13 13.12 136.24
CA GLU A 444 -26.07 12.74 137.30
C GLU A 444 -25.35 12.30 138.59
N MET A 445 -24.25 11.55 138.46
CA MET A 445 -23.46 11.10 139.60
C MET A 445 -22.75 12.28 140.28
N SER A 446 -22.19 13.22 139.51
CA SER A 446 -21.61 14.47 140.03
C SER A 446 -22.64 15.29 140.82
N ASN A 447 -23.85 15.44 140.29
CA ASN A 447 -24.96 16.11 140.99
C ASN A 447 -25.37 15.42 142.29
N SER A 448 -25.24 14.10 142.37
CA SER A 448 -25.54 13.32 143.58
C SER A 448 -24.45 13.49 144.65
N ILE A 449 -23.18 13.54 144.24
CA ILE A 449 -22.05 13.77 145.15
C ILE A 449 -22.04 15.22 145.67
N MET A 450 -22.38 16.21 144.84
CA MET A 450 -22.55 17.59 145.30
C MET A 450 -23.62 17.70 146.40
N ARG A 451 -24.75 17.00 146.25
CA ARG A 451 -25.78 16.92 147.30
C ARG A 451 -25.24 16.26 148.57
N MET A 452 -24.48 15.17 148.45
CA MET A 452 -23.84 14.51 149.60
C MET A 452 -22.85 15.43 150.32
N ASN A 453 -22.07 16.22 149.59
CA ASN A 453 -21.13 17.20 150.16
C ASN A 453 -21.89 18.31 150.92
N GLN A 454 -23.02 18.80 150.38
CA GLN A 454 -23.89 19.74 151.08
C GLN A 454 -24.47 19.17 152.39
N ASP A 455 -24.91 17.92 152.37
CA ASP A 455 -25.47 17.27 153.56
C ASP A 455 -24.38 16.98 154.61
N ALA A 456 -23.18 16.56 154.21
CA ALA A 456 -22.02 16.41 155.10
C ALA A 456 -21.64 17.74 155.77
N ASN A 457 -21.65 18.85 155.04
CA ASN A 457 -21.42 20.19 155.61
C ASN A 457 -22.51 20.60 156.62
N LYS A 458 -23.78 20.28 156.37
CA LYS A 458 -24.87 20.51 157.34
C LYS A 458 -24.64 19.71 158.62
N ILE A 459 -24.22 18.45 158.52
CA ILE A 459 -23.91 17.61 159.68
C ILE A 459 -22.73 18.19 160.47
N SER A 460 -21.67 18.63 159.78
CA SER A 460 -20.52 19.29 160.40
C SER A 460 -20.93 20.53 161.22
N ASN A 461 -21.81 21.37 160.67
CA ASN A 461 -22.36 22.52 161.39
C ASN A 461 -23.15 22.11 162.65
N VAL A 462 -23.98 21.06 162.57
CA VAL A 462 -24.71 20.54 163.72
C VAL A 462 -23.76 20.01 164.80
N LEU A 463 -22.69 19.30 164.42
CA LEU A 463 -21.70 18.79 165.36
C LEU A 463 -20.91 19.90 166.05
N ASN A 464 -20.59 21.00 165.35
CA ASN A 464 -19.98 22.17 165.97
C ASN A 464 -20.87 22.73 167.09
N VAL A 465 -22.18 22.86 166.86
CA VAL A 465 -23.14 23.30 167.88
C VAL A 465 -23.22 22.30 169.04
N ILE A 466 -23.22 20.98 168.77
CA ILE A 466 -23.20 19.97 169.83
C ILE A 466 -21.90 20.04 170.64
N GLY A 467 -20.76 20.25 169.98
CA GLY A 467 -19.46 20.47 170.61
C GLY A 467 -19.47 21.68 171.55
N GLU A 468 -20.01 22.81 171.09
CA GLU A 468 -20.21 24.02 171.88
C GLU A 468 -21.14 23.78 173.09
N ILE A 469 -22.27 23.08 172.89
CA ILE A 469 -23.20 22.72 173.98
C ILE A 469 -22.50 21.80 174.99
N SER A 470 -21.69 20.85 174.50
CA SER A 470 -20.96 19.91 175.34
C SER A 470 -19.89 20.62 176.17
N GLU A 471 -19.17 21.58 175.58
CA GLU A 471 -18.21 22.43 176.29
C GLU A 471 -18.90 23.31 177.34
N GLN A 472 -20.03 23.94 177.00
CA GLN A 472 -20.87 24.68 177.94
C GLN A 472 -21.38 23.78 179.07
N THR A 473 -21.80 22.55 178.77
CA THR A 473 -22.28 21.57 179.75
C THR A 473 -21.14 21.14 180.67
N ASN A 474 -19.94 20.93 180.14
CA ASN A 474 -18.73 20.62 180.91
C ASN A 474 -18.36 21.77 181.86
N LEU A 475 -18.48 23.03 181.43
CA LEU A 475 -18.27 24.22 182.26
C LEU A 475 -19.35 24.38 183.34
N LEU A 476 -20.62 24.15 183.01
CA LEU A 476 -21.73 24.16 183.97
C LEU A 476 -21.58 23.05 185.02
N ALA A 477 -21.20 21.85 184.59
CA ALA A 477 -20.95 20.71 185.47
C ALA A 477 -19.73 20.95 186.37
N LEU A 478 -18.67 21.58 185.86
CA LEU A 478 -17.52 22.02 186.66
C LEU A 478 -17.94 23.01 187.74
N ASN A 479 -18.73 24.03 187.39
CA ASN A 479 -19.25 25.00 188.35
C ASN A 479 -20.15 24.33 189.42
N ALA A 480 -20.98 23.37 189.00
CA ALA A 480 -21.82 22.59 189.92
C ALA A 480 -21.00 21.68 190.86
N ALA A 481 -19.94 21.04 190.36
CA ALA A 481 -19.03 20.23 191.18
C ALA A 481 -18.28 21.08 192.21
N ILE A 482 -17.85 22.29 191.83
CA ILE A 482 -17.24 23.27 192.73
C ILE A 482 -18.21 23.67 193.85
N GLU A 483 -19.46 24.00 193.51
CA GLU A 483 -20.45 24.42 194.51
C GLU A 483 -20.93 23.25 195.39
N ALA A 484 -20.99 22.02 194.85
CA ALA A 484 -21.26 20.80 195.62
C ALA A 484 -20.13 20.49 196.62
N ALA A 485 -18.86 20.70 196.25
CA ALA A 485 -17.73 20.61 197.17
C ALA A 485 -17.80 21.69 198.27
N ARG A 486 -18.34 22.87 197.95
CA ARG A 486 -18.54 23.99 198.87
C ARG A 486 -19.63 23.73 199.92
N ALA A 487 -20.64 22.93 199.58
CA ALA A 487 -21.75 22.54 200.48
C ALA A 487 -21.39 21.41 201.49
N GLY A 488 -20.17 20.84 201.43
CA GLY A 488 -19.70 19.82 202.38
C GLY A 488 -20.49 18.50 202.32
N GLU A 489 -20.76 17.88 203.48
CA GLU A 489 -21.45 16.57 203.56
C GLU A 489 -22.86 16.55 202.93
N GLN A 490 -23.56 17.69 202.87
CA GLN A 490 -24.89 17.80 202.24
C GLN A 490 -24.83 17.79 200.70
N GLY A 491 -23.66 18.11 200.11
CA GLY A 491 -23.45 18.22 198.66
C GLY A 491 -22.95 16.93 197.99
N ARG A 492 -22.67 15.86 198.75
CA ARG A 492 -21.99 14.65 198.24
C ARG A 492 -22.74 13.96 197.09
N GLY A 493 -24.08 13.91 197.16
CA GLY A 493 -24.90 13.34 196.08
C GLY A 493 -24.88 14.21 194.81
N PHE A 494 -24.85 15.54 194.97
CA PHE A 494 -24.75 16.48 193.85
C PHE A 494 -23.38 16.46 193.20
N ALA A 495 -22.30 16.29 193.96
CA ALA A 495 -20.93 16.19 193.42
C ALA A 495 -20.78 14.98 192.49
N VAL A 496 -21.32 13.82 192.87
CA VAL A 496 -21.29 12.60 192.03
C VAL A 496 -22.06 12.82 190.72
N VAL A 497 -23.23 13.46 190.76
CA VAL A 497 -23.99 13.78 189.55
C VAL A 497 -23.25 14.79 188.67
N ALA A 498 -22.61 15.82 189.27
CA ALA A 498 -21.86 16.82 188.53
C ALA A 498 -20.62 16.22 187.82
N ASP A 499 -19.86 15.33 188.49
CA ASP A 499 -18.74 14.62 187.86
C ASP A 499 -19.20 13.66 186.75
N GLU A 500 -20.34 12.98 186.91
CA GLU A 500 -20.93 12.13 185.87
C GLU A 500 -21.37 12.96 184.65
N VAL A 501 -22.02 14.11 184.85
CA VAL A 501 -22.39 15.04 183.76
C VAL A 501 -21.14 15.59 183.08
N ARG A 502 -20.08 15.90 183.84
CA ARG A 502 -18.81 16.37 183.30
C ARG A 502 -18.12 15.30 182.45
N ALA A 503 -18.09 14.05 182.93
CA ALA A 503 -17.57 12.92 182.17
C ALA A 503 -18.38 12.65 180.90
N LEU A 504 -19.71 12.77 180.96
CA LEU A 504 -20.60 12.63 179.80
C LEU A 504 -20.38 13.75 178.78
N ALA A 505 -20.18 14.99 179.23
CA ALA A 505 -19.87 16.14 178.39
C ALA A 505 -18.48 16.01 177.73
N ALA A 506 -17.44 15.59 178.47
CA ALA A 506 -16.13 15.32 177.89
C ALA A 506 -16.18 14.19 176.84
N ARG A 507 -16.94 13.12 177.13
CA ARG A 507 -17.14 12.00 176.20
C ARG A 507 -17.93 12.42 174.95
N THR A 508 -18.95 13.27 175.10
CA THR A 508 -19.72 13.84 173.99
C THR A 508 -18.83 14.73 173.11
N GLN A 509 -17.97 15.56 173.71
CA GLN A 509 -17.03 16.41 172.98
C GLN A 509 -16.01 15.59 172.19
N ASN A 510 -15.44 14.54 172.81
CA ASN A 510 -14.55 13.62 172.10
C ASN A 510 -15.25 12.93 170.92
N SER A 511 -16.47 12.42 171.11
CA SER A 511 -17.24 11.83 170.02
C SER A 511 -17.57 12.84 168.90
N THR A 512 -17.87 14.10 169.22
CA THR A 512 -18.07 15.13 168.18
C THR A 512 -16.80 15.42 167.39
N MET A 513 -15.63 15.41 168.04
CA MET A 513 -14.34 15.58 167.34
C MET A 513 -14.02 14.39 166.42
N GLU A 514 -14.24 13.15 166.88
CA GLU A 514 -14.07 11.95 166.05
C GLU A 514 -15.00 11.97 164.82
N ILE A 515 -16.27 12.35 164.99
CA ILE A 515 -17.21 12.46 163.85
C ILE A 515 -16.82 13.61 162.93
N SER A 516 -16.32 14.74 163.46
CA SER A 516 -15.83 15.87 162.67
C SER A 516 -14.62 15.47 161.80
N ASP A 517 -13.68 14.69 162.35
CA ASP A 517 -12.54 14.15 161.58
C ASP A 517 -13.02 13.20 160.47
N MET A 518 -13.94 12.28 160.78
CA MET A 518 -14.55 11.38 159.78
C MET A 518 -15.29 12.17 158.67
N LEU A 519 -15.99 13.25 159.01
CA LEU A 519 -16.64 14.12 158.03
C LEU A 519 -15.64 14.90 157.19
N SER A 520 -14.54 15.37 157.77
CA SER A 520 -13.46 16.03 157.04
C SER A 520 -12.84 15.09 156.00
N GLN A 521 -12.55 13.84 156.40
CA GLN A 521 -12.09 12.79 155.48
C GLN A 521 -13.12 12.47 154.40
N LEU A 522 -14.42 12.41 154.75
CA LEU A 522 -15.50 12.19 153.79
C LEU A 522 -15.60 13.35 152.79
N LEU A 523 -15.55 14.60 153.24
CA LEU A 523 -15.58 15.79 152.39
C LEU A 523 -14.40 15.80 151.40
N SER A 524 -13.19 15.55 151.90
CA SER A 524 -11.99 15.42 151.05
C SER A 524 -12.10 14.27 150.04
N GLY A 525 -12.67 13.13 150.45
CA GLY A 525 -12.98 12.01 149.58
C GLY A 525 -13.98 12.39 148.47
N THR A 526 -15.05 13.11 148.82
CA THR A 526 -16.05 13.56 147.82
C THR A 526 -15.47 14.54 146.80
N GLU A 527 -14.61 15.47 147.22
CA GLU A 527 -13.95 16.42 146.33
C GLU A 527 -13.04 15.70 145.32
N SER A 528 -12.32 14.66 145.78
CA SER A 528 -11.50 13.80 144.92
C SER A 528 -12.35 13.07 143.87
N VAL A 529 -13.54 12.57 144.25
CA VAL A 529 -14.45 11.90 143.32
C VAL A 529 -15.03 12.87 142.29
N VAL A 530 -15.43 14.09 142.70
CA VAL A 530 -15.90 15.14 141.77
C VAL A 530 -14.81 15.48 140.75
N THR A 531 -13.56 15.64 141.20
CA THR A 531 -12.43 15.90 140.29
C THR A 531 -12.22 14.76 139.28
N ALA A 532 -12.34 13.51 139.73
CA ALA A 532 -12.25 12.34 138.86
C ALA A 532 -13.41 12.25 137.86
N MET A 533 -14.62 12.66 138.26
CA MET A 533 -15.80 12.74 137.38
C MET A 533 -15.63 13.81 136.29
N ASP A 534 -15.15 15.01 136.63
CA ASP A 534 -14.87 16.05 135.65
C ASP A 534 -13.80 15.62 134.64
N ALA A 535 -12.74 14.95 135.11
CA ALA A 535 -11.73 14.35 134.23
C ALA A 535 -12.35 13.28 133.30
N THR A 536 -13.22 12.43 133.84
CA THR A 536 -13.93 11.39 133.06
C THR A 536 -14.85 12.01 132.00
N LYS A 537 -15.58 13.08 132.36
CA LYS A 537 -16.45 13.83 131.44
C LYS A 537 -15.65 14.43 130.27
N ASN A 538 -14.50 15.06 130.56
CA ASN A 538 -13.61 15.60 129.53
C ASN A 538 -13.07 14.48 128.62
N GLN A 539 -12.67 13.33 129.19
CA GLN A 539 -12.17 12.20 128.41
C GLN A 539 -13.26 11.60 127.50
N CYS A 540 -14.51 11.56 127.98
CA CYS A 540 -15.66 11.12 127.18
C CYS A 540 -15.92 12.08 126.01
N GLN A 541 -15.86 13.40 126.24
CA GLN A 541 -16.01 14.40 125.17
C GLN A 541 -14.92 14.25 124.10
N GLU A 542 -13.65 14.12 124.51
CA GLU A 542 -12.54 13.90 123.58
C GLU A 542 -12.73 12.59 122.78
N THR A 543 -13.27 11.55 123.42
CA THR A 543 -13.58 10.27 122.76
C THR A 543 -14.72 10.44 121.75
N ALA A 544 -15.77 11.21 122.07
CA ALA A 544 -16.86 11.50 121.15
C ALA A 544 -16.36 12.27 119.91
N ASP A 545 -15.51 13.28 120.11
CA ASP A 545 -14.93 14.07 119.02
C ASP A 545 -14.08 13.19 118.08
N LYS A 546 -13.18 12.36 118.65
CA LYS A 546 -12.38 11.40 117.85
C LYS A 546 -13.24 10.37 117.12
N THR A 547 -14.35 9.95 117.73
CA THR A 547 -15.29 9.00 117.10
C THR A 547 -16.03 9.65 115.93
N SER A 548 -16.35 10.93 116.04
CA SER A 548 -16.91 11.73 114.94
C SER A 548 -15.94 11.83 113.76
N ASP A 549 -14.64 12.05 114.01
CA ASP A 549 -13.61 12.08 112.96
C ASP A 549 -13.49 10.74 112.21
N VAL A 550 -13.62 9.62 112.94
CA VAL A 550 -13.66 8.27 112.35
C VAL A 550 -14.90 8.10 111.47
N SER A 551 -16.08 8.55 111.94
CA SER A 551 -17.32 8.51 111.14
C SER A 551 -17.17 9.29 109.83
N GLN A 552 -16.60 10.49 109.88
CA GLN A 552 -16.34 11.30 108.69
C GLN A 552 -15.38 10.60 107.73
N SER A 553 -14.32 9.97 108.25
CA SER A 553 -13.35 9.22 107.45
C SER A 553 -13.97 8.00 106.76
N LEU A 554 -14.85 7.28 107.45
CA LEU A 554 -15.60 6.15 106.86
C LEU A 554 -16.59 6.61 105.79
N SER A 555 -17.24 7.77 105.97
CA SER A 555 -18.12 8.35 104.95
C SER A 555 -17.33 8.69 103.68
N MET A 556 -16.18 9.36 103.82
CA MET A 556 -15.31 9.66 102.67
C MET A 556 -14.82 8.40 101.97
N MET A 557 -14.48 7.35 102.74
CA MET A 557 -14.09 6.05 102.18
C MET A 557 -15.23 5.41 101.37
N SER A 558 -16.47 5.49 101.87
CA SER A 558 -17.64 4.99 101.14
C SER A 558 -17.87 5.74 99.83
N ASP A 559 -17.67 7.06 99.81
CA ASP A 559 -17.78 7.86 98.59
C ASP A 559 -16.68 7.49 97.58
N SER A 560 -15.44 7.32 98.02
CA SER A 560 -14.34 6.87 97.15
C SER A 560 -14.55 5.46 96.59
N VAL A 561 -15.11 4.54 97.38
CA VAL A 561 -15.48 3.19 96.90
C VAL A 561 -16.54 3.26 95.80
N LYS A 562 -17.52 4.16 95.94
CA LYS A 562 -18.54 4.39 94.91
C LYS A 562 -17.94 4.96 93.62
N GLU A 563 -17.00 5.89 93.73
CA GLU A 563 -16.29 6.43 92.56
C GLU A 563 -15.49 5.33 91.81
N ILE A 564 -14.91 4.37 92.54
CA ILE A 564 -14.23 3.21 91.93
C ILE A 564 -15.24 2.33 91.17
N ASP A 565 -16.44 2.09 91.70
CA ASP A 565 -17.50 1.32 91.02
C ASP A 565 -17.96 1.99 89.71
N ASP A 566 -18.11 3.32 89.72
CA ASP A 566 -18.43 4.11 88.53
C ASP A 566 -17.33 3.99 87.46
N VAL A 567 -16.05 4.09 87.85
CA VAL A 567 -14.91 3.92 86.94
C VAL A 567 -14.85 2.49 86.40
N SER A 568 -15.05 1.48 87.23
CA SER A 568 -15.08 0.09 86.80
C SER A 568 -16.18 -0.17 85.76
N THR A 569 -17.35 0.46 85.90
CA THR A 569 -18.42 0.38 84.90
C THR A 569 -17.98 0.95 83.55
N GLN A 570 -17.23 2.06 83.55
CA GLN A 570 -16.66 2.63 82.32
C GLN A 570 -15.60 1.71 81.70
N ILE A 571 -14.72 1.11 82.51
CA ILE A 571 -13.71 0.16 82.03
C ILE A 571 -14.40 -1.07 81.41
N ALA A 572 -15.46 -1.59 82.02
CA ALA A 572 -16.23 -2.70 81.45
C ALA A 572 -16.77 -2.36 80.06
N ALA A 573 -17.42 -1.20 79.91
CA ALA A 573 -17.94 -0.74 78.61
C ALA A 573 -16.84 -0.57 77.56
N ALA A 574 -15.72 0.05 77.92
CA ALA A 574 -14.57 0.21 77.02
C ALA A 574 -13.96 -1.14 76.60
N THR A 575 -13.96 -2.11 77.50
CA THR A 575 -13.44 -3.46 77.25
C THR A 575 -14.35 -4.24 76.29
N GLU A 576 -15.67 -4.10 76.44
CA GLU A 576 -16.65 -4.69 75.52
C GLU A 576 -16.54 -4.08 74.11
N GLU A 577 -16.32 -2.77 74.02
CA GLU A 577 -16.02 -2.09 72.76
C GLU A 577 -14.71 -2.62 72.14
N GLN A 578 -13.64 -2.75 72.93
CA GLN A 578 -12.37 -3.33 72.46
C GLN A 578 -12.54 -4.76 71.91
N SER A 579 -13.33 -5.60 72.58
CA SER A 579 -13.63 -6.95 72.09
C SER A 579 -14.35 -6.91 70.74
N THR A 580 -15.32 -6.02 70.59
CA THR A 580 -16.08 -5.85 69.34
C THR A 580 -15.17 -5.38 68.19
N VAL A 581 -14.30 -4.40 68.46
CA VAL A 581 -13.32 -3.90 67.49
C VAL A 581 -12.31 -4.99 67.12
N ALA A 582 -11.84 -5.79 68.07
CA ALA A 582 -10.94 -6.90 67.80
C ALA A 582 -11.58 -7.95 66.87
N GLU A 583 -12.85 -8.31 67.08
CA GLU A 583 -13.58 -9.21 66.18
C GLU A 583 -13.73 -8.65 64.77
N GLU A 584 -14.04 -7.35 64.65
CA GLU A 584 -14.14 -6.69 63.35
C GLU A 584 -12.80 -6.65 62.62
N LEU A 585 -11.72 -6.28 63.32
CA LEU A 585 -10.36 -6.31 62.78
C LEU A 585 -9.97 -7.72 62.33
N SER A 586 -10.31 -8.76 63.10
CA SER A 586 -10.06 -10.15 62.74
C SER A 586 -10.74 -10.52 61.42
N ARG A 587 -12.03 -10.17 61.25
CA ARG A 587 -12.75 -10.36 59.98
C ARG A 587 -12.11 -9.61 58.82
N ASN A 588 -11.70 -8.35 59.03
CA ASN A 588 -11.05 -7.55 58.01
C ASN A 588 -9.70 -8.15 57.58
N MET A 589 -8.91 -8.66 58.53
CA MET A 589 -7.63 -9.30 58.24
C MET A 589 -7.79 -10.62 57.48
N LEU A 590 -8.84 -11.40 57.76
CA LEU A 590 -9.18 -12.58 56.95
C LEU A 590 -9.51 -12.19 55.50
N SER A 591 -10.29 -11.13 55.30
CA SER A 591 -10.56 -10.62 53.95
C SER A 591 -9.31 -10.11 53.24
N ILE A 592 -8.38 -9.46 53.96
CA ILE A 592 -7.09 -9.01 53.40
C ILE A 592 -6.25 -10.22 52.99
N ARG A 593 -6.22 -11.28 53.81
CA ARG A 593 -5.50 -12.51 53.48
C ARG A 593 -5.99 -13.10 52.16
N ASP A 594 -7.31 -13.21 51.98
CA ASP A 594 -7.91 -13.77 50.76
C ASP A 594 -7.61 -12.88 49.53
N ILE A 595 -7.56 -11.55 49.70
CA ILE A 595 -7.13 -10.62 48.63
C ILE A 595 -5.65 -10.83 48.28
N VAL A 596 -4.78 -10.99 49.28
CA VAL A 596 -3.35 -11.23 49.05
C VAL A 596 -3.13 -12.54 48.30
N GLU A 597 -3.85 -13.61 48.66
CA GLU A 597 -3.80 -14.90 47.96
C GLU A 597 -4.23 -14.76 46.49
N SER A 598 -5.35 -14.07 46.23
CA SER A 598 -5.80 -13.79 44.85
C SER A 598 -4.82 -12.92 44.04
N LEU A 599 -4.11 -12.00 44.69
CA LEU A 599 -3.06 -11.19 44.06
C LEU A 599 -1.82 -12.02 43.72
N VAL A 600 -1.47 -13.01 44.54
CA VAL A 600 -0.38 -13.96 44.24
C VAL A 600 -0.72 -14.76 42.99
N ASP A 601 -1.92 -15.33 42.91
CA ASP A 601 -2.39 -16.08 41.73
C ASP A 601 -2.38 -15.19 40.47
N SER A 602 -2.91 -13.97 40.56
CA SER A 602 -2.92 -13.00 39.46
C SER A 602 -1.50 -12.61 39.01
N GLY A 603 -0.56 -12.52 39.96
CA GLY A 603 0.85 -12.29 39.69
C GLY A 603 1.47 -13.44 38.88
N GLN A 604 1.18 -14.69 39.25
CA GLN A 604 1.65 -15.87 38.51
C GLN A 604 1.07 -15.94 37.09
N GLU A 605 -0.22 -15.63 36.92
CA GLU A 605 -0.83 -15.54 35.59
C GLU A 605 -0.15 -14.46 34.73
N THR A 606 0.21 -13.32 35.32
CA THR A 606 0.92 -12.23 34.63
C THR A 606 2.31 -12.68 34.18
N VAL A 607 3.05 -13.45 35.00
CA VAL A 607 4.35 -14.02 34.61
C VAL A 607 4.17 -14.96 33.41
N GLN A 608 3.21 -15.88 33.46
CA GLN A 608 2.95 -16.80 32.34
C GLN A 608 2.53 -16.07 31.06
N ALA A 609 1.73 -15.01 31.17
CA ALA A 609 1.33 -14.20 30.03
C ALA A 609 2.53 -13.46 29.41
N ALA A 610 3.43 -12.94 30.25
CA ALA A 610 4.67 -12.32 29.80
C ALA A 610 5.56 -13.32 29.06
N GLU A 611 5.71 -14.55 29.57
CA GLU A 611 6.46 -15.62 28.87
C GLU A 611 5.88 -15.93 27.49
N ARG A 612 4.55 -16.11 27.38
CA ARG A 612 3.88 -16.36 26.09
C ARG A 612 4.03 -15.19 25.12
N LEU A 613 4.00 -13.95 25.61
CA LEU A 613 4.25 -12.76 24.78
C LEU A 613 5.69 -12.72 24.29
N ASN A 614 6.65 -13.11 25.13
CA ASN A 614 8.05 -13.21 24.72
C ASN A 614 8.21 -14.24 23.60
N ASP A 615 7.64 -15.44 23.75
CA ASP A 615 7.69 -16.50 22.73
C ASP A 615 7.08 -16.05 21.40
N THR A 616 5.94 -15.37 21.46
CA THR A 616 5.25 -14.84 20.27
C THR A 616 6.08 -13.75 19.59
N ASN A 617 6.72 -12.88 20.37
CA ASN A 617 7.57 -11.82 19.86
C ASN A 617 8.88 -12.37 19.27
N ASP A 618 9.45 -13.42 19.84
CA ASP A 618 10.61 -14.13 19.29
C ASP A 618 10.28 -14.80 17.95
N ASP A 619 9.08 -15.36 17.80
CA ASP A 619 8.62 -15.86 16.51
C ASP A 619 8.47 -14.73 15.49
N LEU A 620 7.89 -13.58 15.88
CA LEU A 620 7.79 -12.40 15.01
C LEU A 620 9.18 -11.90 14.58
N LYS A 621 10.15 -11.82 15.50
CA LYS A 621 11.56 -11.50 15.17
C LYS A 621 12.13 -12.47 14.16
N ARG A 622 11.87 -13.77 14.32
CA ARG A 622 12.33 -14.82 13.39
C ARG A 622 11.70 -14.68 12.00
N GLN A 623 10.41 -14.35 11.93
CA GLN A 623 9.71 -14.10 10.66
C GLN A 623 10.29 -12.88 9.93
N VAL A 624 10.58 -11.79 10.65
CA VAL A 624 11.22 -10.59 10.08
C VAL A 624 12.66 -10.88 9.64
N ALA A 625 13.40 -11.70 10.40
CA ALA A 625 14.77 -12.10 10.07
C ALA A 625 14.90 -12.92 8.77
N ASN A 626 13.80 -13.50 8.26
CA ASN A 626 13.78 -14.12 6.93
C ASN A 626 13.94 -13.11 5.79
N PHE A 627 13.78 -11.81 6.06
CA PHE A 627 13.99 -10.73 5.10
C PHE A 627 15.32 -10.04 5.34
N LYS A 628 16.07 -9.80 4.26
CA LYS A 628 17.29 -8.99 4.34
C LYS A 628 16.91 -7.51 4.18
N LEU A 629 17.15 -6.74 5.24
CA LEU A 629 16.75 -5.34 5.35
C LEU A 629 17.90 -4.35 5.16
N SER A 630 19.14 -4.82 5.16
CA SER A 630 20.35 -4.00 5.00
C SER A 630 21.47 -4.71 4.24
#